data_AF-A0A7J4T7M7-F1
#
_entry.id   AF-A0A7J4T7M7-F1
#
_cell.length_a   1.000
_cell.length_b   1.000
_cell.length_c   1.000
_cell.angle_alpha   90.00
_cell.angle_beta   90.00
_cell.angle_gamma   90.00
#
_symmetry.space_group_name_H-M   'P 1'
#
loop_
_entity.id
_entity.type
_entity.pdbx_description
1 polymer ?
#
loop_
_entity_poly.entity_id
_entity_poly.type
_entity_poly.pdbx_seq_one_letter_code
_entity_poly.pdbx_strand_id
1 'polypeptide(L)'
;MMIEYEHEYTPMLATAFGFLSRKGKKVNGSAINQAKHDFIIASGGCCLHCGTSLTRNNSNTEHIHDRALGGHNKAGNKIIICIDCNLARNKTMQEYLGQPSYWRGFPGNWDRVKKYLLWNAVTADKGHRAGRVFPEVHAIFEDILRSEGRKISPPKHWFGRDDNLTLISSQNNKRGFFVRFFDKIFGYHNVEQQSTISQADYMVGIETTEIDTQTVRPRKIVEVDETFRRHILDALDKVDGEVNLATFSSFFKLYLTSQGFNFKGLKQFARSYGVPKSRTNIQILQDYFPNEIDWRWDGQYTVFIQRKHEVFEVPHREEE
;
A
#
# COMPACT_ATOMS: atom_id res chain seq x y z
N MET A 1 5.79 25.58 -10.21
CA MET A 1 5.17 24.73 -9.17
C MET A 1 3.72 24.33 -9.45
N MET A 2 2.72 25.22 -9.54
CA MET A 2 1.33 24.78 -9.82
C MET A 2 1.18 24.07 -11.18
N ILE A 3 1.82 24.61 -12.24
CA ILE A 3 1.83 24.02 -13.59
C ILE A 3 2.47 22.61 -13.59
N GLU A 4 3.47 22.37 -12.73
CA GLU A 4 4.14 21.06 -12.64
C GLU A 4 3.20 20.00 -12.08
N TYR A 5 2.38 20.34 -11.06
CA TYR A 5 1.38 19.42 -10.53
C TYR A 5 0.24 19.16 -11.49
N GLU A 6 -0.20 20.16 -12.27
CA GLU A 6 -1.18 19.92 -13.33
C GLU A 6 -0.68 18.88 -14.32
N HIS A 7 0.58 18.99 -14.76
CA HIS A 7 1.20 18.01 -15.64
C HIS A 7 1.28 16.62 -14.98
N GLU A 8 1.84 16.52 -13.77
CA GLU A 8 2.01 15.26 -13.01
C GLU A 8 0.68 14.52 -12.81
N TYR A 9 -0.40 15.25 -12.57
CA TYR A 9 -1.72 14.68 -12.28
C TYR A 9 -2.73 14.81 -13.44
N THR A 10 -2.25 15.06 -14.66
CA THR A 10 -3.09 15.17 -15.87
C THR A 10 -4.10 14.02 -16.01
N PRO A 11 -3.74 12.74 -15.81
CA PRO A 11 -4.72 11.64 -15.96
C PRO A 11 -5.91 11.77 -15.00
N MET A 12 -5.67 12.14 -13.74
CA MET A 12 -6.73 12.34 -12.74
C MET A 12 -7.64 13.50 -13.13
N LEU A 13 -7.05 14.61 -13.59
CA LEU A 13 -7.79 15.79 -14.04
C LEU A 13 -8.65 15.49 -15.28
N ALA A 14 -8.11 14.73 -16.24
CA ALA A 14 -8.86 14.31 -17.43
C ALA A 14 -10.06 13.42 -17.06
N THR A 15 -9.87 12.47 -16.14
CA THR A 15 -10.97 11.65 -15.62
C THR A 15 -12.06 12.50 -14.97
N ALA A 16 -11.68 13.46 -14.12
CA ALA A 16 -12.63 14.34 -13.46
C ALA A 16 -13.40 15.24 -14.45
N PHE A 17 -12.69 15.85 -15.40
CA PHE A 17 -13.28 16.68 -16.44
C PHE A 17 -14.32 15.88 -17.25
N GLY A 18 -13.94 14.67 -17.69
CA GLY A 18 -14.84 13.79 -18.43
C GLY A 18 -16.04 13.32 -17.61
N PHE A 19 -15.89 13.13 -16.30
CA PHE A 19 -16.99 12.74 -15.40
C PHE A 19 -17.99 13.89 -15.20
N LEU A 20 -17.51 15.10 -14.92
CA LEU A 20 -18.35 16.28 -14.73
C LEU A 20 -19.06 16.70 -16.01
N SER A 21 -18.36 16.67 -17.15
CA SER A 21 -18.93 16.96 -18.47
C SER A 21 -20.12 16.04 -18.80
N ARG A 22 -20.03 14.77 -18.39
CA ARG A 22 -21.08 13.76 -18.62
C ARG A 22 -22.12 13.67 -17.51
N LYS A 23 -22.08 14.56 -16.51
CA LYS A 23 -22.96 14.56 -15.33
C LYS A 23 -22.98 13.18 -14.63
N GLY A 24 -21.80 12.59 -14.48
CA GLY A 24 -21.64 11.25 -13.93
C GLY A 24 -22.26 11.08 -12.54
N LYS A 25 -22.74 9.87 -12.24
CA LYS A 25 -23.25 9.50 -10.92
C LYS A 25 -22.14 8.83 -10.11
N LYS A 26 -22.12 9.09 -8.80
CA LYS A 26 -21.23 8.38 -7.88
C LYS A 26 -21.58 6.88 -7.88
N VAL A 27 -20.57 6.04 -7.88
CA VAL A 27 -20.74 4.58 -7.72
C VAL A 27 -20.61 4.23 -6.21
N ASN A 28 -20.83 2.98 -5.78
CA ASN A 28 -20.54 2.51 -4.40
C ASN A 28 -19.08 2.10 -4.21
N GLY A 29 -18.53 2.34 -3.03
CA GLY A 29 -17.09 2.26 -2.76
C GLY A 29 -16.78 1.05 -1.89
N SER A 30 -15.51 0.66 -1.85
CA SER A 30 -15.01 -0.34 -0.91
C SER A 30 -13.83 0.20 -0.15
N ALA A 31 -13.64 -0.27 1.08
CA ALA A 31 -12.45 0.01 1.86
C ALA A 31 -11.20 -0.62 1.23
N ILE A 32 -10.03 -0.26 1.73
CA ILE A 32 -8.81 -1.06 1.58
C ILE A 32 -9.05 -2.42 2.27
N ASN A 33 -8.43 -3.47 1.75
CA ASN A 33 -8.51 -4.80 2.37
C ASN A 33 -8.00 -4.75 3.83
N GLN A 34 -8.71 -5.39 4.75
CA GLN A 34 -8.38 -5.42 6.17
C GLN A 34 -6.91 -5.78 6.45
N ALA A 35 -6.36 -6.79 5.76
CA ALA A 35 -4.96 -7.21 5.95
C ALA A 35 -3.95 -6.09 5.64
N LYS A 36 -4.25 -5.23 4.66
CA LYS A 36 -3.40 -4.07 4.34
C LYS A 36 -3.57 -2.95 5.36
N HIS A 37 -4.78 -2.75 5.86
CA HIS A 37 -5.06 -1.79 6.92
C HIS A 37 -4.28 -2.16 8.20
N ASP A 38 -4.35 -3.44 8.58
CA ASP A 38 -3.63 -4.01 9.72
C ASP A 38 -2.13 -3.88 9.55
N PHE A 39 -1.62 -4.12 8.34
CA PHE A 39 -0.22 -3.92 8.03
C PHE A 39 0.24 -2.47 8.25
N ILE A 40 -0.53 -1.49 7.77
CA ILE A 40 -0.23 -0.07 7.95
C ILE A 40 -0.14 0.26 9.45
N ILE A 41 -1.09 -0.26 10.24
CA ILE A 41 -1.13 -0.06 11.70
C ILE A 41 0.09 -0.72 12.37
N ALA A 42 0.34 -1.99 12.09
CA ALA A 42 1.44 -2.76 12.66
C ALA A 42 2.82 -2.16 12.31
N SER A 43 2.92 -1.50 11.16
CA SER A 43 4.12 -0.80 10.70
C SER A 43 4.28 0.61 11.29
N GLY A 44 3.46 0.98 12.28
CA GLY A 44 3.51 2.31 12.90
C GLY A 44 3.05 3.43 11.99
N GLY A 45 2.11 3.15 11.08
CA GLY A 45 1.55 4.12 10.16
C GLY A 45 0.95 5.33 10.90
N CYS A 46 1.20 6.52 10.38
CA CYS A 46 0.69 7.77 10.92
C CYS A 46 -0.19 8.48 9.89
N CYS A 47 -1.20 9.22 10.35
CA CYS A 47 -2.03 10.04 9.49
C CYS A 47 -1.19 11.13 8.84
N LEU A 48 -1.23 11.22 7.50
CA LEU A 48 -0.40 12.15 6.73
C LEU A 48 -0.61 13.63 7.08
N HIS A 49 -1.80 14.01 7.59
CA HIS A 49 -2.13 15.41 7.89
C HIS A 49 -1.74 15.82 9.32
N CYS A 50 -2.12 15.03 10.33
CA CYS A 50 -1.97 15.41 11.73
C CYS A 50 -0.91 14.62 12.50
N GLY A 51 -0.36 13.57 11.88
CA GLY A 51 0.67 12.70 12.45
C GLY A 51 0.21 11.75 13.54
N THR A 52 -1.09 11.69 13.85
CA THR A 52 -1.66 10.71 14.77
C THR A 52 -1.34 9.29 14.31
N SER A 53 -0.86 8.45 15.23
CA SER A 53 -0.68 7.01 14.99
C SER A 53 -2.01 6.36 14.64
N LEU A 54 -2.02 5.60 13.55
CA LEU A 54 -3.20 4.94 13.04
C LEU A 54 -3.45 3.66 13.83
N THR A 55 -4.70 3.43 14.20
CA THR A 55 -5.24 2.21 14.81
C THR A 55 -6.51 1.82 14.06
N ARG A 56 -6.99 0.58 14.26
CA ARG A 56 -8.25 0.13 13.63
C ARG A 56 -9.44 1.04 13.98
N ASN A 57 -9.44 1.59 15.20
CA ASN A 57 -10.58 2.35 15.72
C ASN A 57 -10.54 3.84 15.36
N ASN A 58 -9.38 4.36 14.95
CA ASN A 58 -9.22 5.80 14.68
C ASN A 58 -8.93 6.13 13.21
N SER A 59 -8.95 5.14 12.32
CA SER A 59 -8.55 5.33 10.93
C SER A 59 -9.50 4.66 9.95
N ASN A 60 -9.57 5.20 8.74
CA ASN A 60 -10.42 4.70 7.67
C ASN A 60 -9.75 4.83 6.31
N THR A 61 -10.33 4.16 5.32
CA THR A 61 -9.94 4.32 3.92
C THR A 61 -10.52 5.59 3.35
N GLU A 62 -9.67 6.39 2.70
CA GLU A 62 -10.06 7.61 2.01
C GLU A 62 -9.67 7.55 0.53
N HIS A 63 -10.50 8.16 -0.33
CA HIS A 63 -10.17 8.30 -1.75
C HIS A 63 -9.32 9.56 -2.00
N ILE A 64 -8.27 9.45 -2.81
CA ILE A 64 -7.45 10.62 -3.17
C ILE A 64 -8.23 11.49 -4.16
N HIS A 65 -8.67 10.88 -5.25
CA HIS A 65 -9.65 11.41 -6.18
C HIS A 65 -11.04 11.04 -5.68
N ASP A 66 -11.77 12.04 -5.21
CA ASP A 66 -13.14 11.89 -4.76
C ASP A 66 -14.05 11.27 -5.83
N ARG A 67 -14.89 10.34 -5.38
CA ARG A 67 -15.81 9.61 -6.25
C ARG A 67 -16.95 10.47 -6.76
N ALA A 68 -17.29 11.51 -6.01
CA ALA A 68 -18.22 12.56 -6.44
C ALA A 68 -17.65 13.43 -7.57
N LEU A 69 -16.34 13.32 -7.84
CA LEU A 69 -15.62 14.03 -8.90
C LEU A 69 -15.05 13.06 -9.95
N GLY A 70 -15.50 11.80 -9.98
CA GLY A 70 -15.09 10.80 -10.98
C GLY A 70 -14.02 9.81 -10.54
N GLY A 71 -13.60 9.84 -9.27
CA GLY A 71 -12.63 8.91 -8.73
C GLY A 71 -13.07 7.44 -8.78
N HIS A 72 -12.16 6.58 -9.22
CA HIS A 72 -12.39 5.15 -9.30
C HIS A 72 -12.17 4.44 -7.96
N ASN A 73 -12.86 3.32 -7.76
CA ASN A 73 -12.68 2.46 -6.59
C ASN A 73 -11.52 1.47 -6.77
N LYS A 74 -10.32 1.97 -7.06
CA LYS A 74 -9.08 1.20 -7.26
C LYS A 74 -8.10 1.44 -6.11
N ALA A 75 -7.20 0.50 -5.85
CA ALA A 75 -6.17 0.63 -4.80
C ALA A 75 -5.33 1.92 -4.98
N GLY A 76 -4.90 2.25 -6.20
CA GLY A 76 -4.14 3.48 -6.48
C GLY A 76 -4.86 4.80 -6.21
N ASN A 77 -6.15 4.73 -5.87
CA ASN A 77 -6.94 5.87 -5.45
C ASN A 77 -7.28 5.86 -3.94
N LYS A 78 -6.69 4.96 -3.15
CA LYS A 78 -7.00 4.80 -1.73
C LYS A 78 -5.78 5.07 -0.86
N ILE A 79 -6.03 5.66 0.30
CA ILE A 79 -5.07 5.84 1.40
C ILE A 79 -5.73 5.50 2.73
N ILE A 80 -4.94 5.30 3.78
CA ILE A 80 -5.45 5.26 5.17
C ILE A 80 -5.08 6.58 5.86
N ILE A 81 -6.08 7.23 6.47
CA ILE A 81 -5.90 8.42 7.30
C ILE A 81 -6.73 8.31 8.57
N CYS A 82 -6.50 9.17 9.55
CA CYS A 82 -7.36 9.19 10.73
C CYS A 82 -8.76 9.70 10.36
N ILE A 83 -9.76 9.25 11.12
CA ILE A 83 -11.18 9.60 10.92
C ILE A 83 -11.37 11.11 10.93
N ASP A 84 -10.73 11.82 11.86
CA ASP A 84 -10.85 13.28 11.98
C ASP A 84 -10.35 14.01 10.72
N CYS A 85 -9.18 13.64 10.20
CA CYS A 85 -8.65 14.25 8.98
C CYS A 85 -9.47 13.86 7.75
N ASN A 86 -10.09 12.68 7.74
CA ASN A 86 -11.03 12.32 6.69
C ASN A 86 -12.27 13.23 6.73
N LEU A 87 -12.90 13.38 7.90
CA LEU A 87 -14.03 14.27 8.08
C LEU A 87 -13.68 15.71 7.67
N ALA A 88 -12.48 16.20 8.05
CA ALA A 88 -12.00 17.51 7.65
C ALA A 88 -11.81 17.65 6.13
N ARG A 89 -11.30 16.62 5.42
CA ARG A 89 -11.22 16.63 3.94
C ARG A 89 -12.60 16.72 3.29
N ASN A 90 -13.56 15.94 3.79
CA ASN A 90 -14.94 15.99 3.31
C ASN A 90 -15.58 17.37 3.52
N LYS A 91 -15.40 17.98 4.69
CA LYS A 91 -15.85 19.36 4.98
C LYS A 91 -15.16 20.37 4.07
N THR A 92 -13.85 20.24 3.87
CA THR A 92 -13.07 21.08 2.96
C THR A 92 -13.63 21.05 1.54
N MET A 93 -13.99 19.86 1.03
CA MET A 93 -14.63 19.74 -0.29
C MET A 93 -15.95 20.53 -0.34
N GLN A 94 -16.81 20.36 0.66
CA GLN A 94 -18.13 21.00 0.69
C GLN A 94 -18.03 22.53 0.83
N GLU A 95 -17.11 23.01 1.64
CA GLU A 95 -16.87 24.44 1.82
C GLU A 95 -16.21 25.06 0.57
N TYR A 96 -15.23 24.36 -0.02
CA TYR A 96 -14.48 24.88 -1.15
C TYR A 96 -15.15 24.67 -2.51
N LEU A 97 -16.00 23.67 -2.70
CA LEU A 97 -16.69 23.42 -3.98
C LEU A 97 -18.20 23.66 -3.91
N GLY A 98 -18.76 23.83 -2.72
CA GLY A 98 -20.21 23.91 -2.47
C GLY A 98 -20.84 22.54 -2.27
N GLN A 99 -22.18 22.50 -2.33
CA GLN A 99 -22.92 21.25 -2.17
C GLN A 99 -22.99 20.46 -3.49
N PRO A 100 -22.95 19.11 -3.46
CA PRO A 100 -23.25 18.28 -4.62
C PRO A 100 -24.61 18.64 -5.25
N SER A 101 -24.83 18.47 -6.55
CA SER A 101 -23.95 17.81 -7.53
C SER A 101 -23.02 18.80 -8.24
N TYR A 102 -21.71 18.53 -8.17
CA TYR A 102 -20.65 19.44 -8.64
C TYR A 102 -20.66 19.73 -10.15
N TRP A 103 -21.33 18.90 -10.96
CA TRP A 103 -21.51 19.14 -12.40
C TRP A 103 -22.37 20.37 -12.71
N ARG A 104 -23.19 20.85 -11.76
CA ARG A 104 -24.09 22.00 -11.98
C ARG A 104 -23.32 23.31 -12.20
N GLY A 105 -22.14 23.45 -11.60
CA GLY A 105 -21.26 24.61 -11.79
C GLY A 105 -20.28 24.47 -12.95
N PHE A 106 -20.26 23.31 -13.61
CA PHE A 106 -19.27 22.99 -14.65
C PHE A 106 -19.71 23.53 -16.03
N PRO A 107 -18.81 24.12 -16.84
CA PRO A 107 -17.36 24.23 -16.64
C PRO A 107 -16.92 25.45 -15.81
N GLY A 108 -17.83 26.35 -15.42
CA GLY A 108 -17.49 27.60 -14.73
C GLY A 108 -16.74 27.45 -13.41
N ASN A 109 -16.90 26.33 -12.69
CA ASN A 109 -16.19 26.02 -11.44
C ASN A 109 -14.97 25.09 -11.63
N TRP A 110 -14.55 24.80 -12.87
CA TRP A 110 -13.50 23.81 -13.15
C TRP A 110 -12.18 24.14 -12.45
N ASP A 111 -11.78 25.42 -12.40
CA ASP A 111 -10.54 25.83 -11.72
C ASP A 111 -10.52 25.43 -10.23
N ARG A 112 -11.65 25.63 -9.53
CA ARG A 112 -11.81 25.23 -8.12
C ARG A 112 -11.75 23.71 -7.98
N VAL A 113 -12.46 22.96 -8.83
CA VAL A 113 -12.41 21.49 -8.82
C VAL A 113 -10.98 21.01 -9.02
N LYS A 114 -10.27 21.59 -9.98
CA LYS A 114 -8.88 21.26 -10.29
C LYS A 114 -7.97 21.49 -9.07
N LYS A 115 -8.02 22.68 -8.46
CA LYS A 115 -7.23 23.02 -7.27
C LYS A 115 -7.49 22.06 -6.11
N TYR A 116 -8.75 21.72 -5.85
CA TYR A 116 -9.12 20.76 -4.80
C TYR A 116 -8.55 19.35 -5.08
N LEU A 117 -8.71 18.84 -6.29
CA LEU A 117 -8.18 17.52 -6.67
C LEU A 117 -6.65 17.46 -6.57
N LEU A 118 -5.96 18.50 -7.06
CA LEU A 118 -4.51 18.59 -6.96
C LEU A 118 -4.05 18.68 -5.51
N TRP A 119 -4.75 19.45 -4.67
CA TRP A 119 -4.46 19.52 -3.23
C TRP A 119 -4.56 18.14 -2.57
N ASN A 120 -5.60 17.36 -2.87
CA ASN A 120 -5.74 15.99 -2.38
C ASN A 120 -4.58 15.08 -2.82
N ALA A 121 -4.23 15.10 -4.11
CA ALA A 121 -3.18 14.25 -4.64
C ALA A 121 -1.79 14.61 -4.09
N VAL A 122 -1.47 15.90 -4.06
CA VAL A 122 -0.18 16.41 -3.57
C VAL A 122 -0.01 16.15 -2.08
N THR A 123 -1.06 16.34 -1.27
CA THR A 123 -0.97 16.04 0.17
C THR A 123 -0.81 14.54 0.42
N ALA A 124 -1.49 13.68 -0.34
CA ALA A 124 -1.32 12.22 -0.24
C ALA A 124 0.10 11.76 -0.59
N ASP A 125 0.65 12.26 -1.70
CA ASP A 125 1.92 11.77 -2.25
C ASP A 125 3.15 12.46 -1.64
N LYS A 126 3.04 13.75 -1.27
CA LYS A 126 4.17 14.60 -0.85
C LYS A 126 4.01 15.12 0.59
N GLY A 127 2.91 14.78 1.23
CA GLY A 127 2.63 15.07 2.64
C GLY A 127 1.93 16.41 2.84
N HIS A 128 1.45 16.61 4.07
CA HIS A 128 0.62 17.76 4.43
C HIS A 128 1.14 19.12 3.94
N ARG A 129 2.45 19.38 4.13
CA ARG A 129 3.06 20.69 3.81
C ARG A 129 3.02 21.02 2.32
N ALA A 130 2.99 20.02 1.45
CA ALA A 130 2.92 20.23 0.01
C ALA A 130 1.55 20.82 -0.42
N GLY A 131 0.51 20.66 0.42
CA GLY A 131 -0.79 21.29 0.23
C GLY A 131 -0.75 22.82 0.22
N ARG A 132 0.29 23.45 0.80
CA ARG A 132 0.46 24.92 0.83
C ARG A 132 0.56 25.58 -0.56
N VAL A 133 0.84 24.80 -1.60
CA VAL A 133 0.81 25.28 -2.99
C VAL A 133 -0.61 25.64 -3.45
N PHE A 134 -1.63 25.12 -2.77
CA PHE A 134 -3.05 25.46 -2.97
C PHE A 134 -3.59 26.15 -1.70
N PRO A 135 -3.20 27.41 -1.45
CA PRO A 135 -3.39 28.07 -0.16
C PRO A 135 -4.86 28.18 0.25
N GLU A 136 -5.77 28.44 -0.71
CA GLU A 136 -7.21 28.55 -0.45
C GLU A 136 -7.79 27.24 0.13
N VAL A 137 -7.52 26.11 -0.53
CA VAL A 137 -8.01 24.79 -0.09
C VAL A 137 -7.34 24.36 1.21
N HIS A 138 -6.04 24.61 1.32
CA HIS A 138 -5.26 24.19 2.46
C HIS A 138 -5.61 24.97 3.73
N ALA A 139 -5.86 26.27 3.61
CA ALA A 139 -6.29 27.10 4.74
C ALA A 139 -7.63 26.61 5.29
N ILE A 140 -8.63 26.36 4.45
CA ILE A 140 -9.92 25.80 4.87
C ILE A 140 -9.72 24.50 5.66
N PHE A 141 -8.91 23.58 5.14
CA PHE A 141 -8.62 22.33 5.82
C PHE A 141 -7.95 22.54 7.19
N GLU A 142 -6.93 23.40 7.26
CA GLU A 142 -6.24 23.69 8.53
C GLU A 142 -7.17 24.38 9.54
N ASP A 143 -8.04 25.29 9.08
CA ASP A 143 -8.98 26.01 9.92
C ASP A 143 -10.05 25.09 10.49
N ILE A 144 -10.57 24.14 9.69
CA ILE A 144 -11.46 23.09 10.18
C ILE A 144 -10.78 22.30 11.31
N LEU A 145 -9.55 21.82 11.09
CA LEU A 145 -8.83 21.07 12.11
C LEU A 145 -8.60 21.90 13.39
N ARG A 146 -8.20 23.16 13.25
CA ARG A 146 -7.97 24.06 14.40
C ARG A 146 -9.25 24.35 15.18
N SER A 147 -10.37 24.56 14.48
CA SER A 147 -11.68 24.78 15.11
C SER A 147 -12.16 23.57 15.92
N GLU A 148 -11.75 22.37 15.52
CA GLU A 148 -12.00 21.12 16.25
C GLU A 148 -10.95 20.84 17.34
N GLY A 149 -10.09 21.80 17.66
CA GLY A 149 -9.04 21.68 18.67
C GLY A 149 -7.91 20.72 18.28
N ARG A 150 -7.76 20.38 17.00
CA ARG A 150 -6.76 19.42 16.53
C ARG A 150 -5.43 20.10 16.26
N LYS A 151 -4.36 19.48 16.77
CA LYS A 151 -2.99 19.90 16.46
C LYS A 151 -2.59 19.40 15.06
N ILE A 152 -2.12 20.32 14.23
CA ILE A 152 -1.50 19.99 12.95
C ILE A 152 -0.03 19.67 13.22
N SER A 153 0.29 18.38 13.28
CA SER A 153 1.66 17.91 13.48
C SER A 153 2.00 16.79 12.48
N PRO A 154 2.20 17.12 11.19
CA PRO A 154 2.41 16.12 10.15
C PRO A 154 3.51 15.12 10.53
N PRO A 155 3.33 13.83 10.24
CA PRO A 155 4.22 12.81 10.76
C PRO A 155 5.57 12.84 10.06
N LYS A 156 6.55 12.19 10.69
CA LYS A 156 7.84 11.92 10.04
C LYS A 156 7.66 10.97 8.86
N HIS A 157 6.73 10.04 8.94
CA HIS A 157 6.42 9.05 7.90
C HIS A 157 4.92 8.76 7.80
N TRP A 158 4.46 8.38 6.61
CA TRP A 158 3.08 7.90 6.37
C TRP A 158 3.07 6.91 5.20
N PHE A 159 1.94 6.24 4.99
CA PHE A 159 1.77 5.36 3.84
C PHE A 159 1.08 6.12 2.70
N GLY A 160 1.67 6.06 1.52
CA GLY A 160 1.10 6.59 0.29
C GLY A 160 -0.02 5.70 -0.28
N ARG A 161 -0.23 5.80 -1.59
CA ARG A 161 -1.30 5.08 -2.31
C ARG A 161 -1.23 3.55 -2.08
N ASP A 162 -2.41 2.91 -1.97
CA ASP A 162 -2.58 1.48 -1.61
C ASP A 162 -2.02 0.47 -2.63
N ASP A 163 -1.66 0.89 -3.85
CA ASP A 163 -1.08 -0.02 -4.86
C ASP A 163 0.22 -0.67 -4.37
N ASN A 164 1.06 0.09 -3.65
CA ASN A 164 2.39 -0.36 -3.24
C ASN A 164 2.67 -0.25 -1.73
N LEU A 165 1.73 0.28 -0.93
CA LEU A 165 1.94 0.55 0.50
C LEU A 165 3.28 1.27 0.75
N THR A 166 3.56 2.28 -0.08
CA THR A 166 4.85 2.96 -0.05
C THR A 166 4.96 3.77 1.23
N LEU A 167 5.93 3.44 2.07
CA LEU A 167 6.29 4.26 3.22
C LEU A 167 6.98 5.54 2.70
N ILE A 168 6.37 6.69 2.96
CA ILE A 168 6.88 8.00 2.59
C ILE A 168 7.43 8.66 3.84
N SER A 169 8.62 9.26 3.76
CA SER A 169 9.24 10.02 4.86
C SER A 169 9.32 11.50 4.49
N SER A 170 8.95 12.36 5.44
CA SER A 170 9.09 13.82 5.35
C SER A 170 10.54 14.29 5.48
N GLN A 171 11.44 13.43 5.96
CA GLN A 171 12.85 13.76 5.91
C GLN A 171 13.29 13.65 4.46
N ASN A 172 13.58 14.82 3.85
CA ASN A 172 14.55 14.86 2.76
C ASN A 172 15.73 14.03 3.25
N ASN A 173 16.04 12.94 2.56
CA ASN A 173 17.35 12.32 2.65
C ASN A 173 18.34 13.43 2.30
N LYS A 174 18.77 14.22 3.29
CA LYS A 174 20.08 14.85 3.27
C LYS A 174 20.99 13.63 3.20
N ARG A 175 21.25 13.13 1.98
CA ARG A 175 22.31 12.16 1.70
C ARG A 175 23.48 12.71 2.48
N GLY A 176 23.82 12.05 3.59
CA GLY A 176 24.78 12.58 4.54
C GLY A 176 26.04 12.93 3.78
N PHE A 177 26.74 13.98 4.22
CA PHE A 177 28.00 14.40 3.60
C PHE A 177 28.93 13.20 3.30
N PHE A 178 28.94 12.20 4.19
CA PHE A 178 29.61 10.91 4.00
C PHE A 178 29.14 10.10 2.78
N VAL A 179 27.83 9.97 2.51
CA VAL A 179 27.33 9.23 1.34
C VAL A 179 27.80 9.87 0.04
N ARG A 180 27.79 11.21 -0.04
CA ARG A 180 28.33 11.95 -1.20
C ARG A 180 29.85 11.83 -1.34
N PHE A 181 30.56 11.70 -0.23
CA PHE A 181 32.01 11.49 -0.21
C PHE A 181 32.39 10.08 -0.69
N PHE A 182 31.67 9.05 -0.23
CA PHE A 182 31.86 7.67 -0.66
C PHE A 182 31.49 7.46 -2.14
N ASP A 183 30.37 8.00 -2.60
CA ASP A 183 29.97 7.89 -4.02
C ASP A 183 31.02 8.52 -4.96
N LYS A 184 31.71 9.59 -4.50
CA LYS A 184 32.77 10.27 -5.25
C LYS A 184 34.12 9.54 -5.22
N ILE A 185 34.46 8.86 -4.11
CA ILE A 185 35.69 8.09 -3.98
C ILE A 185 35.60 6.74 -4.71
N PHE A 186 34.42 6.12 -4.74
CA PHE A 186 34.21 4.79 -5.32
C PHE A 186 33.56 4.81 -6.71
N GLY A 187 33.38 5.99 -7.32
CA GLY A 187 32.99 6.11 -8.73
C GLY A 187 31.56 5.68 -9.04
N TYR A 188 30.64 5.71 -8.07
CA TYR A 188 29.24 5.38 -8.32
C TYR A 188 28.56 6.51 -9.10
N HIS A 189 28.45 6.36 -10.42
CA HIS A 189 27.60 7.20 -11.26
C HIS A 189 26.15 6.69 -11.18
N ASN A 190 25.22 7.61 -10.93
CA ASN A 190 23.79 7.32 -10.91
C ASN A 190 23.36 6.90 -12.33
N VAL A 191 22.94 5.65 -12.49
CA VAL A 191 22.12 5.25 -13.64
C VAL A 191 20.69 5.62 -13.30
N GLU A 192 20.16 6.69 -13.92
CA GLU A 192 18.72 6.92 -14.01
C GLU A 192 18.10 5.74 -14.77
N GLN A 193 17.58 4.75 -14.05
CA GLN A 193 16.73 3.73 -14.65
C GLN A 193 15.29 4.25 -14.75
N GLN A 194 15.00 4.89 -15.87
CA GLN A 194 13.71 4.71 -16.52
C GLN A 194 13.61 3.24 -16.92
N SER A 195 12.68 2.49 -16.32
CA SER A 195 12.29 1.19 -16.84
C SER A 195 10.82 1.24 -17.27
N THR A 196 10.61 1.53 -18.54
CA THR A 196 9.42 1.11 -19.28
C THR A 196 9.47 -0.39 -19.48
N ILE A 197 8.53 -1.13 -18.88
CA ILE A 197 8.23 -2.52 -19.28
C ILE A 197 6.84 -2.47 -19.91
N SER A 198 6.78 -2.72 -21.23
CA SER A 198 5.53 -2.78 -21.98
C SER A 198 4.74 -4.03 -21.60
N GLN A 199 3.47 -3.83 -21.31
CA GLN A 199 2.53 -4.82 -20.79
C GLN A 199 1.78 -5.55 -21.93
N ALA A 200 2.50 -6.07 -22.94
CA ALA A 200 1.89 -6.53 -24.20
C ALA A 200 1.96 -8.05 -24.51
N ASP A 201 2.68 -8.88 -23.76
CA ASP A 201 2.82 -10.32 -24.10
C ASP A 201 2.19 -11.31 -23.11
N TYR A 202 1.32 -10.85 -22.21
CA TYR A 202 0.52 -11.74 -21.37
C TYR A 202 -0.94 -11.63 -21.78
N MET A 203 -1.39 -12.44 -22.73
CA MET A 203 -2.76 -12.96 -22.88
C MET A 203 -2.87 -13.76 -24.19
N VAL A 204 -2.50 -15.05 -24.17
CA VAL A 204 -3.04 -16.03 -25.13
C VAL A 204 -3.34 -17.34 -24.38
N GLY A 205 -4.62 -17.69 -24.37
CA GLY A 205 -5.23 -19.02 -24.23
C GLY A 205 -4.66 -20.03 -23.23
N ILE A 206 -5.40 -20.31 -22.16
CA ILE A 206 -5.32 -21.62 -21.49
C ILE A 206 -6.72 -22.22 -21.50
N GLU A 207 -6.93 -23.16 -22.43
CA GLU A 207 -8.00 -24.14 -22.36
C GLU A 207 -7.78 -25.04 -21.14
N THR A 208 -8.86 -25.31 -20.42
CA THR A 208 -8.91 -26.22 -19.26
C THR A 208 -8.54 -27.63 -19.70
N THR A 209 -7.28 -28.00 -19.50
CA THR A 209 -6.79 -29.37 -19.66
C THR A 209 -7.02 -30.14 -18.36
N GLU A 210 -7.65 -31.32 -18.47
CA GLU A 210 -7.83 -32.27 -17.38
C GLU A 210 -6.46 -32.61 -16.76
N ILE A 211 -6.38 -32.56 -15.42
CA ILE A 211 -5.14 -32.78 -14.67
C ILE A 211 -4.84 -34.28 -14.70
N ASP A 212 -4.06 -34.67 -15.70
CA ASP A 212 -3.38 -35.95 -15.74
C ASP A 212 -2.48 -36.07 -14.48
N THR A 213 -2.74 -37.07 -13.64
CA THR A 213 -1.97 -37.38 -12.44
C THR A 213 -0.60 -37.92 -12.82
N GLN A 214 0.24 -37.08 -13.41
CA GLN A 214 1.65 -37.38 -13.58
C GLN A 214 2.30 -37.54 -12.21
N THR A 215 2.99 -38.66 -12.04
CA THR A 215 3.79 -38.96 -10.86
C THR A 215 4.82 -37.86 -10.64
N VAL A 216 4.54 -36.99 -9.65
CA VAL A 216 5.40 -35.85 -9.31
C VAL A 216 6.74 -36.39 -8.83
N ARG A 217 7.78 -36.23 -9.65
CA ARG A 217 9.14 -36.62 -9.25
C ARG A 217 9.53 -35.90 -7.95
N PRO A 218 10.13 -36.60 -6.98
CA PRO A 218 10.53 -35.98 -5.72
C PRO A 218 11.50 -34.82 -5.99
N ARG A 219 11.18 -33.68 -5.38
CA ARG A 219 11.94 -32.44 -5.53
C ARG A 219 13.21 -32.53 -4.69
N LYS A 220 14.38 -32.25 -5.28
CA LYS A 220 15.62 -32.10 -4.51
C LYS A 220 15.50 -30.87 -3.60
N ILE A 221 15.59 -31.08 -2.30
CA ILE A 221 15.63 -30.02 -1.27
C ILE A 221 17.10 -29.73 -0.98
N VAL A 222 17.47 -28.45 -0.98
CA VAL A 222 18.84 -28.00 -0.65
C VAL A 222 18.84 -27.63 0.82
N GLU A 223 19.90 -27.92 1.56
CA GLU A 223 20.02 -27.44 2.93
C GLU A 223 20.15 -25.90 2.93
N VAL A 224 19.36 -25.23 3.76
CA VAL A 224 19.32 -23.77 3.86
C VAL A 224 19.67 -23.35 5.28
N ASP A 225 20.32 -22.21 5.41
CA ASP A 225 20.71 -21.64 6.71
C ASP A 225 19.47 -21.33 7.58
N GLU A 226 19.56 -21.56 8.90
CA GLU A 226 18.45 -21.40 9.84
C GLU A 226 17.92 -19.95 9.88
N THR A 227 18.72 -18.95 9.52
CA THR A 227 18.26 -17.56 9.42
C THR A 227 17.18 -17.37 8.35
N PHE A 228 17.18 -18.17 7.27
CA PHE A 228 16.11 -18.18 6.28
C PHE A 228 14.78 -18.57 6.94
N ARG A 229 14.82 -19.63 7.75
CA ARG A 229 13.66 -20.17 8.45
C ARG A 229 13.13 -19.16 9.45
N ARG A 230 14.01 -18.65 10.31
CA ARG A 230 13.69 -17.66 11.35
C ARG A 230 12.98 -16.44 10.78
N HIS A 231 13.49 -15.84 9.70
CA HIS A 231 12.87 -14.64 9.14
C HIS A 231 11.46 -14.87 8.61
N ILE A 232 11.19 -16.01 7.96
CA ILE A 232 9.85 -16.32 7.45
C ILE A 232 8.88 -16.57 8.61
N LEU A 233 9.30 -17.29 9.64
CA LEU A 233 8.46 -17.56 10.82
C LEU A 233 8.21 -16.29 11.63
N ASP A 234 9.24 -15.50 11.94
CA ASP A 234 9.12 -14.22 12.64
C ASP A 234 8.18 -13.24 11.90
N ALA A 235 8.18 -13.30 10.57
CA ALA A 235 7.26 -12.50 9.76
C ALA A 235 5.83 -13.04 9.86
N LEU A 236 5.65 -14.36 9.81
CA LEU A 236 4.33 -14.97 9.89
C LEU A 236 3.71 -14.83 11.29
N ASP A 237 4.51 -14.88 12.35
CA ASP A 237 4.08 -14.67 13.74
C ASP A 237 3.58 -13.23 14.00
N LYS A 238 3.88 -12.28 13.10
CA LYS A 238 3.35 -10.91 13.12
C LYS A 238 2.02 -10.77 12.37
N VAL A 239 1.53 -11.86 11.77
CA VAL A 239 0.27 -11.88 11.05
C VAL A 239 -0.72 -12.72 11.86
N ASP A 240 -1.78 -12.08 12.34
CA ASP A 240 -2.82 -12.76 13.11
C ASP A 240 -3.64 -13.68 12.20
N GLY A 241 -3.57 -14.99 12.48
CA GLY A 241 -4.36 -16.02 11.80
C GLY A 241 -3.93 -16.27 10.36
N GLU A 242 -4.92 -16.52 9.51
CA GLU A 242 -4.69 -16.94 8.13
C GLU A 242 -4.52 -15.75 7.18
N VAL A 243 -3.53 -15.83 6.28
CA VAL A 243 -3.20 -14.76 5.33
C VAL A 243 -3.02 -15.27 3.92
N ASN A 244 -3.52 -14.50 2.95
CA ASN A 244 -3.28 -14.76 1.53
C ASN A 244 -1.77 -14.70 1.21
N LEU A 245 -1.23 -15.71 0.51
CA LEU A 245 0.20 -15.85 0.21
C LEU A 245 0.78 -14.67 -0.58
N ALA A 246 0.02 -14.04 -1.48
CA ALA A 246 0.45 -12.85 -2.19
C ALA A 246 0.53 -11.63 -1.26
N THR A 247 -0.43 -11.51 -0.33
CA THR A 247 -0.40 -10.50 0.75
C THR A 247 0.80 -10.75 1.66
N PHE A 248 1.02 -11.99 2.11
CA PHE A 248 2.19 -12.35 2.91
C PHE A 248 3.49 -12.06 2.19
N SER A 249 3.62 -12.36 0.89
CA SER A 249 4.84 -12.03 0.14
C SER A 249 5.13 -10.53 0.08
N SER A 250 4.08 -9.69 0.11
CA SER A 250 4.22 -8.22 0.17
C SER A 250 4.60 -7.77 1.57
N PHE A 251 3.94 -8.32 2.59
CA PHE A 251 4.27 -8.14 4.01
C PHE A 251 5.73 -8.50 4.29
N PHE A 252 6.15 -9.68 3.86
CA PHE A 252 7.46 -10.25 4.10
C PHE A 252 8.57 -9.37 3.53
N LYS A 253 8.36 -8.79 2.33
CA LYS A 253 9.30 -7.82 1.74
C LYS A 253 9.52 -6.62 2.65
N LEU A 254 8.45 -6.11 3.26
CA LEU A 254 8.49 -4.95 4.15
C LEU A 254 9.11 -5.31 5.51
N TYR A 255 8.79 -6.49 6.04
CA TYR A 255 9.47 -7.07 7.20
C TYR A 255 10.99 -7.13 6.97
N LEU A 256 11.46 -7.69 5.85
CA LEU A 256 12.88 -7.77 5.53
C LEU A 256 13.53 -6.39 5.43
N THR A 257 12.82 -5.42 4.84
CA THR A 257 13.29 -4.02 4.77
C THR A 257 13.49 -3.44 6.17
N SER A 258 12.56 -3.71 7.10
CA SER A 258 12.69 -3.28 8.50
C SER A 258 13.87 -3.91 9.24
N GLN A 259 14.29 -5.10 8.81
CA GLN A 259 15.45 -5.83 9.34
C GLN A 259 16.78 -5.42 8.65
N GLY A 260 16.77 -4.38 7.81
CA GLY A 260 17.97 -3.87 7.12
C GLY A 260 18.36 -4.66 5.87
N PHE A 261 17.53 -5.61 5.41
CA PHE A 261 17.78 -6.36 4.19
C PHE A 261 17.31 -5.58 2.96
N ASN A 262 18.21 -5.40 1.99
CA ASN A 262 17.95 -4.69 0.75
C ASN A 262 17.43 -5.62 -0.37
N PHE A 263 16.42 -6.46 -0.13
CA PHE A 263 15.96 -7.37 -1.20
C PHE A 263 14.45 -7.69 -1.24
N LYS A 264 14.10 -8.19 -2.42
CA LYS A 264 12.78 -8.38 -3.06
C LYS A 264 12.03 -9.59 -2.46
N GLY A 265 10.72 -9.71 -2.75
CA GLY A 265 9.78 -10.64 -2.07
C GLY A 265 10.17 -12.13 -2.03
N LEU A 266 9.41 -12.94 -1.29
CA LEU A 266 9.73 -14.30 -0.81
C LEU A 266 10.68 -15.15 -1.68
N LYS A 267 10.41 -15.33 -2.98
CA LYS A 267 11.29 -16.12 -3.87
C LYS A 267 12.73 -15.62 -3.92
N GLN A 268 12.91 -14.30 -3.90
CA GLN A 268 14.24 -13.70 -4.05
C GLN A 268 15.04 -13.82 -2.77
N PHE A 269 14.37 -13.69 -1.63
CA PHE A 269 14.94 -14.04 -0.33
C PHE A 269 15.32 -15.53 -0.29
N ALA A 270 14.42 -16.44 -0.66
CA ALA A 270 14.76 -17.87 -0.71
C ALA A 270 15.96 -18.18 -1.62
N ARG A 271 16.07 -17.50 -2.77
CA ARG A 271 17.21 -17.64 -3.68
C ARG A 271 18.54 -17.20 -3.07
N SER A 272 18.56 -16.20 -2.18
CA SER A 272 19.81 -15.81 -1.51
C SER A 272 20.33 -16.88 -0.56
N TYR A 273 19.47 -17.84 -0.18
CA TYR A 273 19.81 -19.01 0.61
C TYR A 273 19.98 -20.29 -0.23
N GLY A 274 20.09 -20.17 -1.56
CA GLY A 274 20.35 -21.32 -2.44
C GLY A 274 19.10 -22.08 -2.92
N VAL A 275 17.89 -21.62 -2.57
CA VAL A 275 16.65 -22.26 -3.05
C VAL A 275 16.53 -22.12 -4.58
N PRO A 276 16.26 -23.21 -5.33
CA PRO A 276 16.21 -23.18 -6.79
C PRO A 276 15.19 -22.17 -7.35
N LYS A 277 15.59 -21.43 -8.39
CA LYS A 277 14.77 -20.35 -9.00
C LYS A 277 13.41 -20.83 -9.53
N SER A 278 13.31 -22.12 -9.88
CA SER A 278 12.10 -22.78 -10.39
C SER A 278 11.03 -23.01 -9.33
N ARG A 279 11.36 -22.86 -8.04
CA ARG A 279 10.38 -23.06 -6.95
C ARG A 279 9.33 -21.94 -6.94
N THR A 280 8.06 -22.34 -6.88
CA THR A 280 6.94 -21.42 -6.61
C THR A 280 6.91 -21.05 -5.12
N ASN A 281 6.18 -19.99 -4.74
CA ASN A 281 6.07 -19.61 -3.32
C ASN A 281 5.53 -20.76 -2.48
N ILE A 282 4.50 -21.45 -2.98
CA ILE A 282 3.90 -22.58 -2.27
C ILE A 282 4.86 -23.77 -2.16
N GLN A 283 5.64 -24.06 -3.20
CA GLN A 283 6.67 -25.11 -3.13
C GLN A 283 7.77 -24.77 -2.13
N ILE A 284 8.14 -23.49 -1.99
CA ILE A 284 9.09 -23.07 -0.95
C ILE A 284 8.52 -23.37 0.45
N LEU A 285 7.24 -23.03 0.70
CA LEU A 285 6.63 -23.31 1.99
C LEU A 285 6.50 -24.81 2.27
N GLN A 286 6.09 -25.59 1.27
CA GLN A 286 5.99 -27.06 1.39
C GLN A 286 7.34 -27.74 1.63
N ASP A 287 8.37 -27.35 0.89
CA ASP A 287 9.67 -28.02 0.93
C ASP A 287 10.46 -27.65 2.21
N TYR A 288 10.30 -26.42 2.74
CA TYR A 288 11.16 -25.90 3.83
C TYR A 288 10.42 -25.64 5.15
N PHE A 289 9.09 -25.62 5.15
CA PHE A 289 8.27 -25.35 6.33
C PHE A 289 7.12 -26.35 6.52
N PRO A 290 7.30 -27.67 6.26
CA PRO A 290 6.20 -28.63 6.27
C PRO A 290 5.54 -28.77 7.65
N ASN A 291 6.29 -28.52 8.72
CA ASN A 291 5.83 -28.71 10.10
C ASN A 291 5.43 -27.39 10.76
N GLU A 292 5.69 -26.26 10.13
CA GLU A 292 5.51 -24.94 10.71
C GLU A 292 4.37 -24.15 10.07
N ILE A 293 4.06 -24.39 8.81
CA ILE A 293 3.12 -23.58 8.04
C ILE A 293 2.06 -24.47 7.42
N ASP A 294 0.80 -24.22 7.80
CA ASP A 294 -0.36 -24.75 7.11
C ASP A 294 -0.69 -23.89 5.90
N TRP A 295 -1.29 -24.51 4.89
CA TRP A 295 -1.77 -23.81 3.71
C TRP A 295 -3.01 -24.49 3.13
N ARG A 296 -3.87 -23.68 2.51
CA ARG A 296 -5.04 -24.16 1.76
C ARG A 296 -5.27 -23.33 0.51
N TRP A 297 -5.94 -23.95 -0.46
CA TRP A 297 -6.47 -23.22 -1.62
C TRP A 297 -7.84 -22.64 -1.31
N ASP A 298 -8.12 -21.47 -1.87
CA ASP A 298 -9.44 -20.86 -1.95
C ASP A 298 -9.75 -20.56 -3.42
N GLY A 299 -10.54 -21.44 -4.03
CA GLY A 299 -10.70 -21.48 -5.48
C GLY A 299 -9.43 -21.91 -6.21
N GLN A 300 -9.30 -21.50 -7.48
CA GLN A 300 -8.27 -22.01 -8.38
C GLN A 300 -6.90 -21.33 -8.24
N TYR A 301 -6.86 -20.10 -7.71
CA TYR A 301 -5.64 -19.26 -7.78
C TYR A 301 -5.19 -18.69 -6.43
N THR A 302 -6.03 -18.77 -5.40
CA THR A 302 -5.73 -18.13 -4.12
C THR A 302 -5.19 -19.16 -3.15
N VAL A 303 -4.02 -18.88 -2.58
CA VAL A 303 -3.44 -19.69 -1.51
C VAL A 303 -3.47 -18.87 -0.23
N PHE A 304 -3.98 -19.48 0.83
CA PHE A 304 -3.89 -18.97 2.18
C PHE A 304 -2.88 -19.79 2.98
N ILE A 305 -2.18 -19.13 3.89
CA ILE A 305 -1.18 -19.72 4.77
C ILE A 305 -1.41 -19.26 6.21
N GLN A 306 -1.04 -20.09 7.18
CA GLN A 306 -1.05 -19.73 8.60
C GLN A 306 0.06 -20.46 9.35
N ARG A 307 0.52 -19.89 10.47
CA ARG A 307 1.45 -20.57 11.35
C ARG A 307 0.73 -21.73 12.04
N LYS A 308 1.34 -22.92 12.00
CA LYS A 308 0.94 -24.03 12.88
C LYS A 308 1.26 -23.64 14.31
N HIS A 309 0.23 -23.43 15.12
CA HIS A 309 0.39 -23.35 16.55
C HIS A 309 0.44 -24.78 17.09
N GLU A 310 1.40 -25.06 17.97
CA GLU A 310 1.31 -26.27 18.78
C GLU A 310 0.01 -26.18 19.56
N VAL A 311 -0.94 -27.05 19.22
CA VAL A 311 -2.08 -27.30 20.07
C VAL A 311 -1.48 -27.93 21.31
N PHE A 312 -1.23 -27.13 22.34
CA PHE A 312 -0.98 -27.68 23.66
C PHE A 312 -2.25 -28.46 24.00
N GLU A 313 -2.21 -29.78 23.83
CA GLU A 313 -3.19 -30.67 24.41
C GLU A 313 -3.17 -30.36 25.91
N VAL A 314 -4.15 -29.59 26.38
CA VAL A 314 -4.36 -29.39 27.80
C VAL A 314 -4.68 -30.79 28.30
N PRO A 315 -3.80 -31.44 29.08
CA PRO A 315 -4.11 -32.77 29.58
C PRO A 315 -5.43 -32.64 30.32
N HIS A 316 -6.43 -33.39 29.86
CA HIS A 316 -7.69 -33.53 30.57
C HIS A 316 -7.32 -33.98 31.98
N ARG A 317 -7.42 -33.07 32.96
CA ARG A 317 -7.42 -33.46 34.35
C ARG A 317 -8.67 -34.31 34.51
N GLU A 318 -8.48 -35.61 34.68
CA GLU A 318 -9.50 -36.48 35.22
C GLU A 318 -9.92 -35.85 36.56
N GLU A 319 -11.18 -35.43 36.65
CA GLU A 319 -11.77 -34.97 37.90
C GLU A 319 -11.81 -36.17 38.86
N GLU A 320 -10.94 -36.16 39.88
CA GLU A 320 -11.04 -37.05 41.05
C GLU A 320 -12.13 -36.58 42.01
#